data_AF-O62620-F1
#
_entry.id   AF-O62620-F1
#
_cell.length_a   1.000
_cell.length_b   1.000
_cell.length_c   1.000
_cell.angle_alpha   90.00
_cell.angle_beta   90.00
_cell.angle_gamma   90.00
#
_symmetry.space_group_name_H-M   'P 1'
#
loop_
_entity.id
_entity.type
_entity.pdbx_description
1 polymer ?
#
loop_
_entity_poly.entity_id
_entity_poly.type
_entity_poly.pdbx_seq_one_letter_code
_entity_poly.pdbx_strand_id
1 'polypeptide(L)'
;MEVAVVVVGKILIIQVPKIYWIAYGKKCTEKKCKSDGETYKNKLKGKLQEAPRTIPELIGTADTCDLVQKYYKHPNGGGDVSGKRYPCTNLSGKVKRFSDTLGGQCTYNRIKDSQQGDNKVGACAPYRRLHLCDYNLESIDTTSTTHKLLLEVCMAAKYEGNSINTHYTQHQRTNEDSASQLCTVLARSFADIGDIVRGKDLYLGYDNKEKEQRKKLEQKLKEIFKEIHKDVMKTNGAQERYIDDAKGGDFFQLREDWWTANRETVWKALICHAPKEANYFIKT
;
A
#
# COMPACT_ATOMS: atom_id res chain seq x y z
N MET A 1 21.86 -10.41 13.97
CA MET A 1 20.74 -9.62 14.52
C MET A 1 21.31 -8.74 15.61
N GLU A 2 21.61 -7.48 15.31
CA GLU A 2 22.03 -6.54 16.35
C GLU A 2 20.81 -6.07 17.12
N VAL A 3 20.84 -6.31 18.44
CA VAL A 3 19.81 -5.86 19.38
C VAL A 3 20.24 -4.46 19.84
N ALA A 4 19.42 -3.44 19.53
CA ALA A 4 19.65 -2.11 20.05
C ALA A 4 19.28 -2.10 21.55
N VAL A 5 20.27 -1.91 22.41
CA VAL A 5 20.07 -1.75 23.86
C VAL A 5 19.90 -0.27 24.16
N VAL A 6 18.72 0.14 24.62
CA VAL A 6 18.48 1.50 25.11
C VAL A 6 18.38 1.45 26.63
N VAL A 7 19.28 2.14 27.32
CA VAL A 7 19.26 2.24 28.78
C VAL A 7 18.45 3.48 29.18
N VAL A 8 17.29 3.29 29.81
CA VAL A 8 16.55 4.36 30.48
C VAL A 8 16.45 3.99 31.95
N GLY A 9 17.21 4.68 32.81
CA GLY A 9 17.16 4.57 34.27
C GLY A 9 17.25 3.15 34.81
N LYS A 10 18.46 2.59 34.96
CA LYS A 10 18.76 1.28 35.62
C LYS A 10 17.90 0.06 35.22
N ILE A 11 17.03 0.15 34.23
CA ILE A 11 16.22 -0.94 33.69
C ILE A 11 16.68 -1.19 32.26
N LEU A 12 17.17 -2.41 32.02
CA LEU A 12 17.56 -2.87 30.70
C LEU A 12 16.28 -3.31 29.96
N ILE A 13 15.71 -2.43 29.13
CA ILE A 13 14.56 -2.80 28.28
C ILE A 13 15.10 -3.30 26.94
N ILE A 14 14.98 -4.61 26.69
CA ILE A 14 15.25 -5.20 25.37
C ILE A 14 14.08 -4.82 24.45
N GLN A 15 14.19 -3.71 23.73
CA GLN A 15 13.19 -3.32 22.75
C GLN A 15 13.34 -4.13 21.46
N VAL A 16 12.32 -4.91 21.13
CA VAL A 16 12.25 -5.64 19.85
C VAL A 16 12.24 -4.61 18.70
N PRO A 17 13.02 -4.78 17.61
CA PRO A 17 13.08 -3.82 16.50
C PRO A 17 11.71 -3.39 15.96
N LYS A 18 10.75 -4.33 15.94
CA LYS A 18 9.35 -4.06 15.56
C LYS A 18 8.71 -2.94 16.39
N ILE A 19 8.91 -2.93 17.70
CA ILE A 19 8.34 -1.93 18.62
C ILE A 19 8.96 -0.56 18.37
N TYR A 20 10.27 -0.52 18.20
CA TYR A 20 11.01 0.71 17.91
C TYR A 20 10.54 1.36 16.60
N TRP A 21 10.42 0.58 15.51
CA TRP A 21 9.96 1.07 14.22
C TRP A 21 8.52 1.56 14.24
N ILE A 22 7.62 0.88 14.97
CA ILE A 22 6.23 1.33 15.15
C ILE A 22 6.19 2.65 15.92
N ALA A 23 6.97 2.78 17.00
CA ALA A 23 7.05 4.01 17.79
C ALA A 23 7.62 5.18 16.96
N TYR A 24 8.66 4.93 16.17
CA TYR A 24 9.21 5.93 15.25
C TYR A 24 8.19 6.32 14.16
N GLY A 25 7.49 5.33 13.58
CA GLY A 25 6.40 5.56 12.63
C GLY A 25 5.28 6.43 13.21
N LYS A 26 4.85 6.18 14.46
CA LYS A 26 3.87 7.02 15.17
C LYS A 26 4.35 8.47 15.31
N LYS A 27 5.60 8.68 15.74
CA LYS A 27 6.21 10.02 15.83
C LYS A 27 6.28 10.73 14.46
N CYS A 28 6.62 10.01 13.40
CA CYS A 28 6.61 10.56 12.03
C CYS A 28 5.22 10.98 11.58
N THR A 29 4.18 10.18 11.88
CA THR A 29 2.80 10.53 11.56
C THR A 29 2.32 11.74 12.35
N GLU A 30 2.61 11.80 13.66
CA GLU A 30 2.19 12.91 14.52
C GLU A 30 2.87 14.24 14.13
N LYS A 31 4.17 14.22 13.82
CA LYS A 31 4.89 15.42 13.35
C LYS A 31 4.33 15.94 12.03
N LYS A 32 4.01 15.06 11.07
CA LYS A 32 3.43 15.45 9.76
C LYS A 32 1.98 15.93 9.86
N CYS A 33 1.20 15.44 10.82
CA CYS A 33 -0.20 15.86 10.96
C CYS A 33 -0.36 17.29 11.49
N LYS A 34 0.65 17.85 12.19
CA LYS A 34 0.51 19.10 12.97
C LYS A 34 0.83 20.42 12.25
N SER A 35 1.36 20.43 11.01
CA SER A 35 1.97 21.66 10.46
C SER A 35 1.23 22.39 9.34
N ASP A 36 0.12 21.91 8.78
CA ASP A 36 -0.39 22.50 7.52
C ASP A 36 -1.92 22.53 7.36
N GLY A 37 -2.39 23.53 6.62
CA GLY A 37 -3.79 23.92 6.42
C GLY A 37 -4.73 22.77 6.07
N GLU A 38 -5.84 22.70 6.81
CA GLU A 38 -6.84 21.63 6.75
C GLU A 38 -7.57 21.54 5.39
N THR A 39 -7.63 22.66 4.66
CA THR A 39 -8.41 22.80 3.42
C THR A 39 -7.90 21.95 2.25
N TYR A 40 -6.60 21.98 1.94
CA TYR A 40 -6.07 21.20 0.81
C TYR A 40 -5.98 19.71 1.16
N LYS A 41 -5.79 19.35 2.45
CA LYS A 41 -5.82 17.95 2.91
C LYS A 41 -7.17 17.29 2.63
N ASN A 42 -8.26 18.03 2.80
CA ASN A 42 -9.60 17.55 2.46
C ASN A 42 -9.76 17.26 0.96
N LYS A 43 -9.05 17.99 0.09
CA LYS A 43 -9.06 17.76 -1.36
C LYS A 43 -8.30 16.50 -1.77
N LEU A 44 -7.30 16.09 -0.97
CA LEU A 44 -6.57 14.82 -1.15
C LEU A 44 -7.33 13.61 -0.60
N LYS A 45 -8.31 13.83 0.27
CA LYS A 45 -9.12 12.74 0.84
C LYS A 45 -10.10 12.21 -0.21
N GLY A 46 -9.87 10.97 -0.62
CA GLY A 46 -10.76 10.27 -1.54
C GLY A 46 -12.06 9.86 -0.86
N LYS A 47 -13.13 9.82 -1.66
CA LYS A 47 -14.45 9.37 -1.26
C LYS A 47 -14.86 8.28 -2.23
N LEU A 48 -15.01 7.06 -1.73
CA LEU A 48 -15.30 5.89 -2.57
C LEU A 48 -16.65 6.03 -3.29
N GLN A 49 -17.59 6.77 -2.70
CA GLN A 49 -18.91 7.06 -3.27
C GLN A 49 -18.85 8.01 -4.48
N GLU A 50 -17.81 8.84 -4.56
CA GLU A 50 -17.64 9.83 -5.66
C GLU A 50 -16.74 9.29 -6.79
N ALA A 51 -16.09 8.14 -6.58
CA ALA A 51 -15.26 7.49 -7.59
C ALA A 51 -16.05 6.96 -8.81
N PRO A 52 -17.24 6.33 -8.64
CA PRO A 52 -18.14 6.04 -9.74
C PRO A 52 -19.03 7.25 -10.02
N ARG A 53 -18.67 8.06 -11.02
CA ARG A 53 -19.53 9.17 -11.51
C ARG A 53 -20.89 8.70 -12.07
N THR A 54 -21.18 7.39 -12.12
CA THR A 54 -22.22 6.81 -12.98
C THR A 54 -23.12 5.75 -12.30
N ILE A 55 -23.09 5.54 -10.98
CA ILE A 55 -23.90 4.48 -10.34
C ILE A 55 -24.77 5.04 -9.20
N PRO A 56 -26.07 5.30 -9.43
CA PRO A 56 -27.02 5.76 -8.41
C PRO A 56 -27.18 4.78 -7.22
N GLU A 57 -26.98 3.48 -7.45
CA GLU A 57 -27.23 2.41 -6.47
C GLU A 57 -26.14 2.22 -5.40
N LEU A 58 -24.99 2.91 -5.52
CA LEU A 58 -23.89 2.84 -4.54
C LEU A 58 -24.11 3.73 -3.30
N ILE A 59 -25.14 4.59 -3.32
CA ILE A 59 -25.46 5.54 -2.23
C ILE A 59 -25.96 4.80 -0.97
N GLY A 60 -26.37 3.52 -1.07
CA GLY A 60 -27.00 2.77 0.02
C GLY A 60 -26.08 2.07 1.02
N THR A 61 -24.75 2.06 0.85
CA THR A 61 -23.83 1.45 1.84
C THR A 61 -22.58 2.30 2.08
N ALA A 62 -22.26 2.53 3.35
CA ALA A 62 -21.02 3.18 3.78
C ALA A 62 -19.86 2.19 3.96
N ASP A 63 -20.12 0.88 3.80
CA ASP A 63 -19.10 -0.15 3.99
C ASP A 63 -18.06 -0.13 2.86
N THR A 64 -16.80 0.04 3.24
CA THR A 64 -15.67 0.14 2.30
C THR A 64 -15.50 -1.14 1.47
N CYS A 65 -15.75 -2.31 2.08
CA CYS A 65 -15.56 -3.60 1.44
C CYS A 65 -16.61 -3.85 0.36
N ASP A 66 -17.86 -3.48 0.63
CA ASP A 66 -18.98 -3.57 -0.30
C ASP A 66 -18.81 -2.58 -1.46
N LEU A 67 -18.46 -1.32 -1.18
CA LEU A 67 -18.27 -0.30 -2.21
C LEU A 67 -17.20 -0.72 -3.23
N VAL A 68 -16.04 -1.17 -2.75
CA VAL A 68 -14.94 -1.66 -3.60
C VAL A 68 -15.38 -2.87 -4.42
N GLN A 69 -16.11 -3.81 -3.81
CA GLN A 69 -16.57 -5.01 -4.50
C GLN A 69 -17.63 -4.70 -5.57
N LYS A 70 -18.60 -3.85 -5.25
CA LYS A 70 -19.68 -3.45 -6.16
C LYS A 70 -19.12 -2.72 -7.37
N TYR A 71 -18.19 -1.78 -7.19
CA TYR A 71 -17.56 -1.09 -8.31
C TYR A 71 -16.92 -2.07 -9.30
N TYR A 72 -16.18 -3.05 -8.80
CA TYR A 72 -15.48 -4.00 -9.65
C TYR A 72 -16.42 -4.93 -10.41
N LYS A 73 -17.48 -5.42 -9.74
CA LYS A 73 -18.46 -6.33 -10.35
C LYS A 73 -19.47 -5.61 -11.26
N HIS A 74 -19.40 -4.28 -11.38
CA HIS A 74 -20.40 -3.52 -12.11
C HIS A 74 -20.13 -3.48 -13.63
N PRO A 75 -21.08 -3.88 -14.48
CA PRO A 75 -20.90 -3.95 -15.94
C PRO A 75 -20.72 -2.59 -16.63
N ASN A 76 -21.33 -1.52 -16.10
CA ASN A 76 -21.34 -0.18 -16.75
C ASN A 76 -20.48 0.88 -16.03
N GLY A 77 -19.67 0.47 -15.04
CA GLY A 77 -19.03 1.39 -14.08
C GLY A 77 -17.52 1.60 -14.22
N GLY A 78 -16.89 1.10 -15.29
CA GLY A 78 -15.42 1.06 -15.41
C GLY A 78 -14.74 -0.02 -14.53
N GLY A 79 -15.53 -0.88 -13.89
CA GLY A 79 -15.07 -2.13 -13.25
C GLY A 79 -14.70 -3.17 -14.30
N ASP A 80 -13.85 -4.13 -13.92
CA ASP A 80 -13.45 -5.22 -14.82
C ASP A 80 -14.26 -6.49 -14.54
N VAL A 81 -15.48 -6.49 -15.09
CA VAL A 81 -16.36 -7.68 -15.06
C VAL A 81 -15.74 -8.87 -15.78
N SER A 82 -14.81 -8.62 -16.71
CA SER A 82 -14.10 -9.67 -17.43
C SER A 82 -13.02 -10.38 -16.60
N GLY A 83 -12.72 -9.93 -15.38
CA GLY A 83 -11.68 -10.52 -14.53
C GLY A 83 -10.24 -10.27 -15.00
N LYS A 84 -10.04 -9.52 -16.08
CA LYS A 84 -8.74 -9.30 -16.73
C LYS A 84 -7.77 -8.48 -15.89
N ARG A 85 -8.28 -7.55 -15.07
CA ARG A 85 -7.58 -6.66 -14.14
C ARG A 85 -7.58 -7.21 -12.71
N TYR A 86 -7.86 -8.50 -12.51
CA TYR A 86 -7.83 -9.10 -11.17
C TYR A 86 -6.47 -8.81 -10.48
N PRO A 87 -6.44 -8.24 -9.25
CA PRO A 87 -5.19 -7.73 -8.66
C PRO A 87 -4.14 -8.81 -8.43
N CYS A 88 -4.59 -10.06 -8.24
CA CYS A 88 -3.74 -11.21 -8.00
C CYS A 88 -3.52 -12.05 -9.27
N THR A 89 -3.70 -11.54 -10.50
CA THR A 89 -3.51 -12.33 -11.74
C THR A 89 -2.13 -12.98 -11.83
N ASN A 90 -1.09 -12.27 -11.39
CA ASN A 90 0.29 -12.77 -11.38
C ASN A 90 0.53 -13.89 -10.33
N LEU A 91 -0.46 -14.21 -9.49
CA LEU A 91 -0.46 -15.33 -8.55
C LEU A 91 -1.04 -16.63 -9.14
N SER A 92 -1.42 -16.65 -10.43
CA SER A 92 -1.98 -17.83 -11.10
C SER A 92 -0.92 -18.93 -11.34
N GLY A 93 -0.52 -19.56 -10.26
CA GLY A 93 0.41 -20.70 -10.14
C GLY A 93 0.45 -21.16 -8.69
N LYS A 94 1.04 -22.33 -8.39
CA LYS A 94 1.29 -22.80 -7.01
C LYS A 94 2.39 -21.95 -6.33
N VAL A 95 2.20 -20.64 -6.25
CA VAL A 95 3.17 -19.71 -5.70
C VAL A 95 3.07 -19.75 -4.17
N LYS A 96 4.07 -20.36 -3.53
CA LYS A 96 4.18 -20.37 -2.05
C LYS A 96 4.60 -18.97 -1.57
N ARG A 97 3.64 -18.07 -1.34
CA ARG A 97 3.87 -16.69 -0.84
C ARG A 97 4.54 -16.65 0.53
N PHE A 98 4.32 -17.71 1.33
CA PHE A 98 4.88 -17.92 2.66
C PHE A 98 5.75 -19.18 2.60
N SER A 99 6.92 -19.07 1.98
CA SER A 99 7.85 -20.18 1.89
C SER A 99 8.79 -20.19 3.09
N ASP A 100 8.86 -21.32 3.79
CA ASP A 100 9.86 -21.57 4.85
C ASP A 100 11.23 -21.96 4.26
N THR A 101 11.30 -22.22 2.95
CA THR A 101 12.49 -22.72 2.26
C THR A 101 13.11 -21.73 1.27
N LEU A 102 12.33 -20.74 0.81
CA LEU A 102 12.80 -19.75 -0.17
C LEU A 102 13.01 -18.40 0.51
N GLY A 103 14.26 -17.90 0.44
CA GLY A 103 14.64 -16.58 0.94
C GLY A 103 14.10 -15.43 0.08
N GLY A 104 14.14 -14.21 0.60
CA GLY A 104 13.81 -13.00 -0.14
C GLY A 104 14.74 -12.74 -1.33
N GLN A 105 14.33 -11.84 -2.23
CA GLN A 105 15.14 -11.43 -3.36
C GLN A 105 16.10 -10.31 -2.95
N CYS A 106 17.41 -10.55 -3.05
CA CYS A 106 18.46 -9.61 -2.66
C CYS A 106 19.39 -9.20 -3.82
N THR A 107 19.13 -9.67 -5.06
CA THR A 107 20.05 -9.37 -6.17
C THR A 107 20.03 -7.88 -6.52
N TYR A 108 21.22 -7.28 -6.68
CA TYR A 108 21.37 -5.84 -6.92
C TYR A 108 20.59 -5.32 -8.13
N ASN A 109 20.42 -6.13 -9.17
CA ASN A 109 19.71 -5.74 -10.40
C ASN A 109 18.18 -5.91 -10.30
N ARG A 110 17.67 -6.34 -9.14
CA ARG A 110 16.25 -6.54 -8.84
C ARG A 110 15.76 -5.64 -7.72
N ILE A 111 16.67 -4.97 -7.01
CA ILE A 111 16.36 -4.08 -5.90
C ILE A 111 17.04 -2.73 -6.18
N LYS A 112 16.24 -1.67 -6.23
CA LYS A 112 16.69 -0.29 -6.38
C LYS A 112 17.65 0.06 -5.24
N ASP A 113 18.64 0.90 -5.55
CA ASP A 113 19.63 1.43 -4.60
C ASP A 113 20.56 0.36 -3.97
N SER A 114 20.53 -0.88 -4.46
CA SER A 114 21.51 -1.91 -4.09
C SER A 114 22.82 -1.75 -4.87
N GLN A 115 23.94 -2.12 -4.26
CA GLN A 115 25.26 -1.89 -4.85
C GLN A 115 25.45 -2.73 -6.11
N GLN A 116 25.78 -2.07 -7.22
CA GLN A 116 25.98 -2.76 -8.49
C GLN A 116 27.12 -3.78 -8.39
N GLY A 117 26.84 -5.02 -8.77
CA GLY A 117 27.82 -6.11 -8.73
C GLY A 117 28.03 -6.74 -7.36
N ASP A 118 27.38 -6.26 -6.30
CA ASP A 118 27.50 -6.81 -4.96
C ASP A 118 26.13 -7.16 -4.35
N ASN A 119 25.85 -8.45 -4.21
CA ASN A 119 24.62 -8.94 -3.58
C ASN A 119 24.70 -8.97 -2.04
N LYS A 120 25.83 -8.60 -1.44
CA LYS A 120 26.00 -8.52 0.02
C LYS A 120 25.59 -7.14 0.56
N VAL A 121 25.53 -6.12 -0.30
CA VAL A 121 25.25 -4.73 0.08
C VAL A 121 23.98 -4.25 -0.63
N GLY A 122 22.88 -4.20 0.11
CA GLY A 122 21.58 -3.77 -0.43
C GLY A 122 20.40 -4.16 0.45
N ALA A 123 19.19 -4.03 -0.11
CA ALA A 123 17.96 -4.46 0.53
C ALA A 123 17.47 -5.80 -0.05
N CYS A 124 16.63 -6.50 0.70
CA CYS A 124 16.00 -7.75 0.25
C CYS A 124 14.48 -7.62 0.23
N ALA A 125 13.86 -7.84 -0.93
CA ALA A 125 12.40 -7.90 -1.03
C ALA A 125 11.89 -9.27 -0.54
N PRO A 126 10.98 -9.32 0.45
CA PRO A 126 10.44 -10.59 0.93
C PRO A 126 9.55 -11.24 -0.14
N TYR A 127 9.42 -12.58 -0.11
CA TYR A 127 8.57 -13.33 -1.08
C TYR A 127 7.13 -12.79 -1.17
N ARG A 128 6.56 -12.36 -0.04
CA ARG A 128 5.27 -11.68 0.02
C ARG A 128 5.19 -10.46 -0.90
N ARG A 129 6.24 -9.62 -0.93
CA ARG A 129 6.34 -8.42 -1.77
C ARG A 129 6.44 -8.77 -3.24
N LEU A 130 7.22 -9.80 -3.60
CA LEU A 130 7.39 -10.22 -5.00
C LEU A 130 6.06 -10.58 -5.66
N HIS A 131 5.11 -11.01 -4.84
CA HIS A 131 3.82 -11.53 -5.25
C HIS A 131 2.64 -10.72 -4.71
N LEU A 132 2.86 -9.42 -4.48
CA LEU A 132 1.82 -8.49 -4.03
C LEU A 132 0.69 -8.41 -5.07
N CYS A 133 -0.57 -8.36 -4.62
CA CYS A 133 -1.70 -8.21 -5.52
C CYS A 133 -1.90 -6.75 -5.98
N ASP A 134 -1.06 -6.27 -6.92
CA ASP A 134 -1.07 -4.90 -7.45
C ASP A 134 -1.38 -4.82 -8.96
N TYR A 135 -1.74 -5.94 -9.60
CA TYR A 135 -1.89 -6.01 -11.08
C TYR A 135 -2.97 -5.05 -11.64
N ASN A 136 -4.03 -4.78 -10.87
CA ASN A 136 -5.08 -3.85 -11.31
C ASN A 136 -4.54 -2.43 -11.53
N LEU A 137 -3.50 -2.05 -10.79
CA LEU A 137 -2.85 -0.74 -10.89
C LEU A 137 -2.05 -0.61 -12.18
N GLU A 138 -1.52 -1.70 -12.75
CA GLU A 138 -0.77 -1.64 -14.02
C GLU A 138 -1.63 -1.16 -15.20
N SER A 139 -2.95 -1.37 -15.10
CA SER A 139 -3.94 -1.01 -16.12
C SER A 139 -4.80 0.20 -15.72
N ILE A 140 -4.44 0.90 -14.64
CA ILE A 140 -5.15 2.12 -14.23
C ILE A 140 -5.12 3.19 -15.34
N ASP A 141 -6.21 3.93 -15.42
CA ASP A 141 -6.38 5.08 -16.32
C ASP A 141 -5.69 6.31 -15.73
N THR A 142 -4.91 7.01 -16.54
CA THR A 142 -4.04 8.11 -16.08
C THR A 142 -4.79 9.44 -15.91
N THR A 143 -6.04 9.52 -16.38
CA THR A 143 -6.95 10.65 -16.11
C THR A 143 -7.69 10.52 -14.76
N SER A 144 -7.24 9.62 -13.90
CA SER A 144 -7.89 9.32 -12.61
C SER A 144 -7.84 10.48 -11.64
N THR A 145 -8.98 10.73 -10.98
CA THR A 145 -9.07 11.66 -9.85
C THR A 145 -8.59 10.99 -8.56
N THR A 146 -8.42 11.78 -7.51
CA THR A 146 -8.19 11.30 -6.13
C THR A 146 -9.14 10.16 -5.72
N HIS A 147 -10.42 10.23 -6.10
CA HIS A 147 -11.41 9.22 -5.75
C HIS A 147 -11.19 7.90 -6.51
N LYS A 148 -10.91 7.97 -7.82
CA LYS A 148 -10.64 6.80 -8.65
C LYS A 148 -9.33 6.11 -8.26
N LEU A 149 -8.28 6.88 -7.95
CA LEU A 149 -7.04 6.34 -7.41
C LEU A 149 -7.26 5.60 -6.08
N LEU A 150 -8.02 6.21 -5.16
CA LEU A 150 -8.34 5.57 -3.88
C LEU A 150 -9.02 4.22 -4.07
N LEU A 151 -10.00 4.17 -4.97
CA LEU A 151 -10.75 2.96 -5.26
C LEU A 151 -9.87 1.82 -5.80
N GLU A 152 -9.00 2.13 -6.74
CA GLU A 152 -8.07 1.16 -7.34
C GLU A 152 -7.04 0.65 -6.31
N VAL A 153 -6.54 1.53 -5.43
CA VAL A 153 -5.65 1.15 -4.32
C VAL A 153 -6.39 0.30 -3.28
N CYS A 154 -7.63 0.65 -2.93
CA CYS A 154 -8.47 -0.14 -2.04
C CYS A 154 -8.80 -1.52 -2.64
N MET A 155 -8.93 -1.62 -3.96
CA MET A 155 -9.12 -2.90 -4.63
C MET A 155 -7.89 -3.79 -4.48
N ALA A 156 -6.69 -3.27 -4.79
CA ALA A 156 -5.43 -3.99 -4.57
C ALA A 156 -5.33 -4.48 -3.12
N ALA A 157 -5.59 -3.58 -2.15
CA ALA A 157 -5.59 -3.91 -0.73
C ALA A 157 -6.59 -5.01 -0.36
N LYS A 158 -7.85 -4.93 -0.80
CA LYS A 158 -8.89 -5.93 -0.50
C LYS A 158 -8.49 -7.34 -0.95
N TYR A 159 -7.96 -7.46 -2.17
CA TYR A 159 -7.56 -8.76 -2.72
C TYR A 159 -6.24 -9.26 -2.14
N GLU A 160 -5.29 -8.37 -1.85
CA GLU A 160 -4.07 -8.71 -1.12
C GLU A 160 -4.42 -9.28 0.27
N GLY A 161 -5.28 -8.61 1.03
CA GLY A 161 -5.72 -9.06 2.35
C GLY A 161 -6.45 -10.41 2.30
N ASN A 162 -7.33 -10.60 1.32
CA ASN A 162 -8.01 -11.89 1.11
C ASN A 162 -7.01 -13.02 0.82
N SER A 163 -6.03 -12.75 -0.04
CA SER A 163 -5.03 -13.75 -0.42
C SER A 163 -4.13 -14.14 0.76
N ILE A 164 -3.78 -13.19 1.64
CA ILE A 164 -3.05 -13.47 2.89
C ILE A 164 -3.91 -14.31 3.82
N ASN A 165 -5.15 -13.88 4.07
CA ASN A 165 -6.04 -14.56 5.00
C ASN A 165 -6.29 -16.03 4.61
N THR A 166 -6.59 -16.28 3.34
CA THR A 166 -6.85 -17.64 2.81
C THR A 166 -5.67 -18.58 2.98
N HIS A 167 -4.43 -18.11 2.80
CA HIS A 167 -3.25 -18.94 3.03
C HIS A 167 -2.98 -19.12 4.52
N TYR A 168 -3.24 -18.07 5.32
CA TYR A 168 -2.97 -18.07 6.75
C TYR A 168 -3.94 -18.96 7.55
N THR A 169 -5.19 -19.13 7.11
CA THR A 169 -6.16 -20.05 7.75
C THR A 169 -5.67 -21.50 7.81
N GLN A 170 -4.76 -21.91 6.91
CA GLN A 170 -4.16 -23.25 6.95
C GLN A 170 -3.18 -23.40 8.13
N HIS A 171 -2.53 -22.32 8.55
CA HIS A 171 -1.58 -22.27 9.67
C HIS A 171 -2.24 -21.99 11.03
N GLN A 172 -3.47 -21.46 11.05
CA GLN A 172 -4.23 -21.23 12.30
C GLN A 172 -4.59 -22.53 13.03
N ARG A 173 -4.72 -23.65 12.31
CA ARG A 173 -5.09 -24.95 12.90
C ARG A 173 -3.99 -25.57 13.76
N THR A 174 -2.78 -25.01 13.78
CA THR A 174 -1.63 -25.61 14.46
C THR A 174 -0.96 -24.70 15.51
N ASN A 175 -1.33 -23.42 15.65
CA ASN A 175 -0.67 -22.49 16.57
C ASN A 175 -1.60 -21.42 17.17
N GLU A 176 -1.52 -21.21 18.50
CA GLU A 176 -2.32 -20.23 19.25
C GLU A 176 -1.94 -18.76 18.95
N ASP A 177 -0.69 -18.46 18.57
CA ASP A 177 -0.21 -17.09 18.26
C ASP A 177 -0.61 -16.56 16.86
N SER A 178 -1.43 -17.32 16.15
CA SER A 178 -1.62 -17.17 14.71
C SER A 178 -2.32 -15.85 14.31
N ALA A 179 -3.27 -15.36 15.12
CA ALA A 179 -3.91 -14.07 14.89
C ALA A 179 -2.94 -12.88 14.86
N SER A 180 -1.96 -12.85 15.78
CA SER A 180 -0.97 -11.77 15.87
C SER A 180 -0.01 -11.72 14.66
N GLN A 181 0.32 -12.90 14.13
CA GLN A 181 1.15 -13.06 12.95
C GLN A 181 0.39 -12.64 11.69
N LEU A 182 -0.91 -12.97 11.55
CA LEU A 182 -1.76 -12.51 10.46
C LEU A 182 -1.78 -10.97 10.37
N CYS A 183 -2.06 -10.29 11.48
CA CYS A 183 -2.09 -8.83 11.50
C CYS A 183 -0.72 -8.22 11.17
N THR A 184 0.38 -8.88 11.56
CA THR A 184 1.74 -8.46 11.20
C THR A 184 2.00 -8.58 9.70
N VAL A 185 1.55 -9.66 9.07
CA VAL A 185 1.69 -9.87 7.62
C VAL A 185 0.83 -8.86 6.85
N LEU A 186 -0.40 -8.61 7.30
CA LEU A 186 -1.27 -7.56 6.74
C LEU A 186 -0.62 -6.18 6.86
N ALA A 187 -0.06 -5.83 8.02
CA ALA A 187 0.65 -4.55 8.22
C ALA A 187 1.86 -4.39 7.28
N ARG A 188 2.57 -5.48 6.98
CA ARG A 188 3.68 -5.48 6.01
C ARG A 188 3.18 -5.28 4.58
N SER A 189 2.07 -5.89 4.17
CA SER A 189 1.49 -5.63 2.84
C SER A 189 0.90 -4.24 2.73
N PHE A 190 0.32 -3.71 3.80
CA PHE A 190 -0.13 -2.33 3.87
C PHE A 190 1.03 -1.34 3.63
N ALA A 191 2.19 -1.58 4.25
CA ALA A 191 3.37 -0.76 4.05
C ALA A 191 3.87 -0.81 2.59
N ASP A 192 3.96 -2.00 1.98
CA ASP A 192 4.39 -2.18 0.59
C ASP A 192 3.46 -1.45 -0.39
N ILE A 193 2.13 -1.60 -0.25
CA ILE A 193 1.15 -0.86 -1.08
C ILE A 193 1.38 0.64 -0.92
N GLY A 194 1.62 1.10 0.31
CA GLY A 194 1.95 2.48 0.58
C GLY A 194 3.25 2.93 -0.09
N ASP A 195 4.31 2.12 -0.08
CA ASP A 195 5.58 2.46 -0.72
C ASP A 195 5.44 2.51 -2.25
N ILE A 196 4.63 1.65 -2.86
CA ILE A 196 4.28 1.74 -4.29
C ILE A 196 3.57 3.07 -4.58
N VAL A 197 2.50 3.39 -3.83
CA VAL A 197 1.75 4.63 -4.01
C VAL A 197 2.62 5.86 -3.79
N ARG A 198 3.62 5.79 -2.89
CA ARG A 198 4.52 6.91 -2.54
C ARG A 198 5.78 7.01 -3.41
N GLY A 199 6.03 6.05 -4.29
CA GLY A 199 7.23 6.02 -5.14
C GLY A 199 8.50 5.64 -4.38
N LYS A 200 8.34 4.94 -3.26
CA LYS A 200 9.42 4.50 -2.35
C LYS A 200 9.69 3.00 -2.44
N ASP A 201 8.90 2.28 -3.21
CA ASP A 201 9.11 0.86 -3.42
C ASP A 201 10.44 0.60 -4.12
N LEU A 202 11.21 -0.33 -3.56
CA LEU A 202 12.55 -0.65 -4.05
C LEU A 202 12.56 -1.83 -5.02
N TYR A 203 11.46 -2.55 -5.20
CA TYR A 203 11.48 -3.77 -6.00
C TYR A 203 11.37 -3.46 -7.50
N LEU A 204 12.38 -3.84 -8.27
CA LEU A 204 12.44 -3.57 -9.71
C LEU A 204 11.74 -4.64 -10.54
N GLY A 205 11.51 -5.84 -10.00
CA GLY A 205 10.95 -6.98 -10.74
C GLY A 205 11.98 -8.09 -11.01
N TYR A 206 11.50 -9.32 -11.18
CA TYR A 206 12.31 -10.53 -11.31
C TYR A 206 12.98 -10.66 -12.68
N ASP A 207 12.23 -10.38 -13.74
CA ASP A 207 12.65 -10.45 -15.13
C ASP A 207 12.40 -9.13 -15.88
N ASN A 208 12.75 -9.08 -17.16
CA ASN A 208 12.57 -7.86 -17.97
C ASN A 208 11.10 -7.49 -18.16
N LYS A 209 10.19 -8.47 -18.25
CA LYS A 209 8.76 -8.20 -18.43
C LYS A 209 8.19 -7.53 -17.19
N GLU A 210 8.48 -8.07 -16.01
CA GLU A 210 8.04 -7.50 -14.74
C GLU A 210 8.66 -6.12 -14.50
N LYS A 211 9.94 -5.94 -14.84
CA LYS A 211 10.61 -4.63 -14.79
C LYS A 211 9.88 -3.58 -15.61
N GLU A 212 9.50 -3.92 -16.84
CA GLU A 212 8.74 -3.00 -17.68
C GLU A 212 7.33 -2.74 -17.14
N GLN A 213 6.67 -3.74 -16.54
CA GLN A 213 5.37 -3.54 -15.87
C GLN A 213 5.48 -2.57 -14.69
N ARG A 214 6.50 -2.72 -13.84
CA ARG A 214 6.74 -1.83 -12.68
C ARG A 214 7.09 -0.41 -13.10
N LYS A 215 7.91 -0.24 -14.14
CA LYS A 215 8.18 1.08 -14.73
C LYS A 215 6.89 1.73 -15.27
N LYS A 216 6.06 0.99 -15.99
CA LYS A 216 4.77 1.47 -16.49
C LYS A 216 3.83 1.89 -15.36
N LEU A 217 3.74 1.08 -14.30
CA LEU A 217 2.96 1.41 -13.12
C LEU A 217 3.44 2.72 -12.49
N GLU A 218 4.74 2.86 -12.24
CA GLU A 218 5.29 4.07 -11.64
C GLU A 218 5.08 5.31 -12.55
N GLN A 219 5.23 5.18 -13.87
CA GLN A 219 4.91 6.26 -14.80
C GLN A 219 3.44 6.67 -14.72
N LYS A 220 2.50 5.70 -14.70
CA LYS A 220 1.07 5.98 -14.57
C LYS A 220 0.74 6.68 -13.26
N LEU A 221 1.36 6.27 -12.15
CA LEU A 221 1.20 6.95 -10.86
C LEU A 221 1.66 8.41 -10.96
N LYS A 222 2.83 8.68 -11.56
CA LYS A 222 3.28 10.07 -11.78
C LYS A 222 2.30 10.89 -12.62
N GLU A 223 1.75 10.30 -13.67
CA GLU A 223 0.73 10.97 -14.51
C GLU A 223 -0.55 11.27 -13.72
N ILE A 224 -1.05 10.32 -12.91
CA ILE A 224 -2.21 10.54 -12.03
C ILE A 224 -1.92 11.63 -11.00
N PHE A 225 -0.75 11.60 -10.35
CA PHE A 225 -0.38 12.60 -9.36
C PHE A 225 -0.14 13.98 -9.98
N LYS A 226 0.25 14.06 -11.26
CA LYS A 226 0.26 15.32 -12.02
C LYS A 226 -1.15 15.90 -12.18
N GLU A 227 -2.16 15.08 -12.46
CA GLU A 227 -3.54 15.55 -12.54
C GLU A 227 -4.10 15.94 -11.17
N ILE A 228 -3.81 15.16 -10.11
CA ILE A 228 -4.18 15.52 -8.73
C ILE A 228 -3.49 16.82 -8.31
N HIS A 229 -2.23 17.02 -8.68
CA HIS A 229 -1.47 18.24 -8.42
C HIS A 229 -2.17 19.46 -9.05
N LYS A 230 -2.52 19.39 -10.33
CA LYS A 230 -3.27 20.47 -11.01
C LYS A 230 -4.57 20.82 -10.31
N ASP A 231 -5.30 19.83 -9.79
CA ASP A 231 -6.58 20.05 -9.11
C ASP A 231 -6.39 20.65 -7.70
N VAL A 232 -5.43 20.15 -6.92
CA VAL A 232 -5.18 20.65 -5.55
C VAL A 232 -4.55 22.04 -5.54
N MET A 233 -3.73 22.39 -6.53
CA MET A 233 -3.09 23.71 -6.67
C MET A 233 -4.08 24.88 -6.82
N LYS A 234 -5.36 24.60 -7.07
CA LYS A 234 -6.47 25.58 -7.07
C LYS A 234 -6.95 25.95 -5.66
N THR A 235 -6.46 25.27 -4.62
CA THR A 235 -6.90 25.45 -3.23
C THR A 235 -5.89 26.29 -2.46
N ASN A 236 -6.37 27.18 -1.58
CA ASN A 236 -5.51 28.00 -0.73
C ASN A 236 -4.55 27.16 0.11
N GLY A 237 -3.29 27.58 0.19
CA GLY A 237 -2.21 26.91 0.94
C GLY A 237 -1.55 25.73 0.22
N ALA A 238 -2.13 25.20 -0.87
CA ALA A 238 -1.53 24.10 -1.63
C ALA A 238 -0.29 24.54 -2.43
N GLN A 239 -0.28 25.79 -2.90
CA GLN A 239 0.82 26.34 -3.70
C GLN A 239 2.14 26.33 -2.91
N GLU A 240 2.16 26.88 -1.70
CA GLU A 240 3.37 26.93 -0.87
C GLU A 240 3.94 25.54 -0.60
N ARG A 241 3.08 24.53 -0.41
CA ARG A 241 3.50 23.16 -0.09
C ARG A 241 3.96 22.35 -1.31
N TYR A 242 3.30 22.51 -2.46
CA TYR A 242 3.49 21.65 -3.63
C TYR A 242 4.08 22.34 -4.85
N ILE A 243 4.55 23.59 -4.75
CA ILE A 243 5.17 24.30 -5.88
C ILE A 243 6.38 23.55 -6.47
N ASP A 244 7.17 22.91 -5.62
CA ASP A 244 8.39 22.22 -6.03
C ASP A 244 8.15 20.77 -6.46
N ASP A 245 7.00 20.18 -6.13
CA ASP A 245 6.68 18.79 -6.48
C ASP A 245 6.65 18.58 -8.00
N ALA A 246 6.27 19.61 -8.76
CA ALA A 246 6.26 19.59 -10.21
C ALA A 246 7.67 19.64 -10.84
N LYS A 247 8.68 20.17 -10.13
CA LYS A 247 10.06 20.30 -10.64
C LYS A 247 10.73 18.94 -10.83
N GLY A 248 10.45 17.99 -9.94
CA GLY A 248 10.95 16.62 -10.03
C GLY A 248 10.05 15.65 -10.80
N GLY A 249 8.77 16.01 -11.01
CA GLY A 249 7.78 15.15 -11.67
C GLY A 249 7.38 13.89 -10.90
N ASP A 250 7.99 13.65 -9.73
CA ASP A 250 7.71 12.51 -8.86
C ASP A 250 6.60 12.79 -7.83
N PHE A 251 6.32 14.06 -7.55
CA PHE A 251 5.27 14.50 -6.61
C PHE A 251 5.38 13.88 -5.21
N PHE A 252 6.61 13.71 -4.68
CA PHE A 252 6.82 12.95 -3.45
C PHE A 252 6.05 13.50 -2.24
N GLN A 253 5.95 14.83 -2.07
CA GLN A 253 5.23 15.40 -0.93
C GLN A 253 3.72 15.19 -1.07
N LEU A 254 3.17 15.44 -2.26
CA LEU A 254 1.78 15.21 -2.59
C LEU A 254 1.39 13.74 -2.43
N ARG A 255 2.23 12.80 -2.87
CA ARG A 255 2.02 11.36 -2.72
C ARG A 255 2.01 10.93 -1.26
N GLU A 256 2.91 11.47 -0.44
CA GLU A 256 2.97 11.23 1.00
C GLU A 256 1.72 11.73 1.73
N ASP A 257 1.26 12.94 1.41
CA ASP A 257 0.06 13.51 2.02
C ASP A 257 -1.21 12.81 1.54
N TRP A 258 -1.27 12.45 0.25
CA TRP A 258 -2.37 11.65 -0.29
C TRP A 258 -2.46 10.30 0.43
N TRP A 259 -1.34 9.59 0.60
CA TRP A 259 -1.33 8.34 1.35
C TRP A 259 -1.78 8.56 2.79
N THR A 260 -1.33 9.63 3.43
CA THR A 260 -1.72 9.97 4.81
C THR A 260 -3.22 10.29 4.93
N ALA A 261 -3.81 10.96 3.95
CA ALA A 261 -5.24 11.28 3.93
C ALA A 261 -6.14 10.04 3.71
N ASN A 262 -5.60 8.99 3.07
CA ASN A 262 -6.39 7.86 2.58
C ASN A 262 -6.05 6.51 3.23
N ARG A 263 -4.92 6.41 3.95
CA ARG A 263 -4.42 5.16 4.54
C ARG A 263 -5.40 4.41 5.41
N GLU A 264 -6.27 5.12 6.12
CA GLU A 264 -7.30 4.49 6.96
C GLU A 264 -8.32 3.71 6.11
N THR A 265 -8.78 4.30 5.00
CA THR A 265 -9.69 3.64 4.06
C THR A 265 -9.02 2.46 3.36
N VAL A 266 -7.74 2.60 2.99
CA VAL A 266 -6.95 1.50 2.42
C VAL A 266 -6.77 0.36 3.43
N TRP A 267 -6.53 0.68 4.70
CA TRP A 267 -6.46 -0.32 5.78
C TRP A 267 -7.79 -1.05 5.97
N LYS A 268 -8.92 -0.32 6.00
CA LYS A 268 -10.27 -0.91 6.05
C LYS A 268 -10.51 -1.88 4.89
N ALA A 269 -10.11 -1.49 3.68
CA ALA A 269 -10.20 -2.37 2.52
C ALA A 269 -9.32 -3.63 2.66
N LEU A 270 -8.10 -3.50 3.17
CA LEU A 270 -7.18 -4.62 3.39
C LEU A 270 -7.75 -5.67 4.35
N ILE A 271 -8.43 -5.25 5.42
CA ILE A 271 -8.93 -6.15 6.46
C ILE A 271 -10.35 -6.67 6.20
N CYS A 272 -10.93 -6.45 5.03
CA CYS A 272 -12.30 -6.87 4.70
C CYS A 272 -12.63 -8.33 4.99
N HIS A 273 -11.64 -9.23 4.84
CA HIS A 273 -11.79 -10.66 5.06
C HIS A 273 -11.04 -11.14 6.31
N ALA A 274 -10.45 -10.23 7.09
CA ALA A 274 -9.78 -10.60 8.34
C ALA A 274 -10.84 -11.07 9.36
N PRO A 275 -10.55 -12.09 10.18
CA PRO A 275 -11.45 -12.51 11.25
C PRO A 275 -11.75 -11.34 12.20
N LYS A 276 -12.99 -11.21 12.69
CA LYS A 276 -13.38 -10.16 13.65
C LYS A 276 -12.56 -10.19 14.94
N GLU A 277 -12.00 -11.36 15.26
CA GLU A 277 -11.19 -11.63 16.46
C GLU A 277 -9.69 -11.32 16.25
N ALA A 278 -9.26 -11.05 15.02
CA ALA A 278 -7.86 -10.78 14.68
C ALA A 278 -7.48 -9.33 15.07
N ASN A 279 -7.07 -9.15 16.33
CA ASN A 279 -6.66 -7.87 16.88
C ASN A 279 -5.16 -7.61 16.67
N TYR A 280 -4.80 -6.41 16.20
CA TYR A 280 -3.40 -5.99 16.09
C TYR A 280 -2.88 -5.49 17.44
N PHE A 281 -2.13 -6.36 18.14
CA PHE A 281 -1.53 -6.01 19.42
C PHE A 281 -0.13 -5.43 19.26
N ILE A 282 0.12 -4.32 19.94
CA ILE A 282 1.45 -3.78 20.18
C ILE A 282 1.72 -4.02 21.67
N LYS A 283 2.67 -4.91 22.00
CA LYS A 283 3.22 -4.93 23.35
C LYS A 283 3.98 -3.61 23.53
N THR A 284 3.51 -2.80 24.47
CA THR A 284 4.14 -1.52 24.86
C THR A 284 5.25 -1.79 25.85
#